data_AF-A0A812I9Y9-F1
#
_entry.id   AF-A0A812I9Y9-F1
#
_cell.length_a   1.000
_cell.length_b   1.000
_cell.length_c   1.000
_cell.angle_alpha   90.00
_cell.angle_beta   90.00
_cell.angle_gamma   90.00
#
_symmetry.space_group_name_H-M   'P 1'
#
loop_
_entity.id
_entity.type
_entity.pdbx_description
1 polymer ?
#
loop_
_entity_poly.entity_id
_entity_poly.type
_entity_poly.pdbx_seq_one_letter_code
_entity_poly.pdbx_strand_id
1 'polypeptide(L)'
;MRPSQWSVLVFGDSWADYMHPTWPQVLGRRLGARVINFAQAGSMCADIRSQAQRALISPEVPKAVGGLLQSETLVVIHTCGNDFIMKMAEAFMGGGLGGLFGGGGGASLATPEMLQPNPGVREAAFMKEFLESMHRAGARHFLVSGVPIFLDMPVFNMALPIITGMVNSGRLEALGVSPGDPPRLAVEVQASALHERWEELVQAFNKGHPDSKCIFFDEVAALERLRLSFGEVFDRSMWDFSMFHPTAWGHEQLAVEAQRVATEQIPGLSGTPAQPAAKASSEAKPNGYTTAASAAGPAPANGGAAAPTATASQGKQIKVQVRNVKGDVSFEVPCDSSWNTARFREEVLSKAPSGFSDANSVCVFAMKGKFLSDASTDTLEQMGLHEGGQVIAVIKPKSSPPR
;
A
#
# COMPACT_ATOMS: atom_id res chain seq x y z
N MET A 1 -8.80 -17.04 -31.99
CA MET A 1 -9.53 -16.40 -30.87
C MET A 1 -9.94 -15.01 -31.33
N ARG A 2 -11.15 -14.52 -30.98
CA ARG A 2 -11.51 -13.13 -31.29
C ARG A 2 -10.66 -12.21 -30.39
N PRO A 3 -10.15 -11.08 -30.89
CA PRO A 3 -9.48 -10.09 -30.04
C PRO A 3 -10.40 -9.68 -28.90
N SER A 4 -9.84 -9.46 -27.71
CA SER A 4 -10.59 -8.92 -26.58
C SER A 4 -11.18 -7.56 -26.97
N GLN A 5 -12.42 -7.30 -26.60
CA GLN A 5 -13.02 -5.97 -26.76
C GLN A 5 -12.53 -4.99 -25.68
N TRP A 6 -11.78 -5.47 -24.69
CA TRP A 6 -11.30 -4.66 -23.60
C TRP A 6 -10.24 -3.65 -24.03
N SER A 7 -10.30 -2.48 -23.41
CA SER A 7 -9.24 -1.48 -23.44
C SER A 7 -8.68 -1.25 -22.04
N VAL A 8 -7.38 -0.99 -21.97
CA VAL A 8 -6.66 -0.62 -20.75
C VAL A 8 -6.11 0.79 -20.94
N LEU A 9 -6.61 1.72 -20.14
CA LEU A 9 -6.13 3.10 -20.10
C LEU A 9 -5.16 3.22 -18.92
N VAL A 10 -3.90 3.53 -19.21
CA VAL A 10 -2.83 3.60 -18.21
C VAL A 10 -2.58 5.07 -17.84
N PHE A 11 -2.57 5.35 -16.54
CA PHE A 11 -2.31 6.67 -15.97
C PHE A 11 -1.27 6.54 -14.88
N GLY A 12 -0.41 7.55 -14.75
CA GLY A 12 0.65 7.45 -13.77
C GLY A 12 1.93 8.16 -14.10
N ASP A 13 2.97 7.74 -13.38
CA ASP A 13 4.33 8.25 -13.48
C ASP A 13 5.27 7.29 -14.23
N SER A 14 6.57 7.33 -13.94
CA SER A 14 7.59 6.53 -14.61
C SER A 14 7.47 5.03 -14.34
N TRP A 15 6.70 4.59 -13.34
CA TRP A 15 6.36 3.17 -13.17
C TRP A 15 5.27 2.69 -14.14
N ALA A 16 4.58 3.63 -14.78
CA ALA A 16 3.57 3.40 -15.81
C ALA A 16 4.01 3.86 -17.21
N ASP A 17 5.02 4.72 -17.31
CA ASP A 17 5.64 5.18 -18.57
C ASP A 17 7.17 5.19 -18.48
N TYR A 18 7.83 4.19 -19.09
CA TYR A 18 9.28 4.03 -19.00
C TYR A 18 9.90 3.55 -20.33
N MET A 19 11.22 3.38 -20.36
CA MET A 19 11.96 2.98 -21.57
C MET A 19 11.62 1.57 -22.10
N HIS A 20 11.01 0.74 -21.26
CA HIS A 20 10.46 -0.57 -21.63
C HIS A 20 8.99 -0.66 -21.22
N PRO A 21 8.22 -1.62 -21.77
CA PRO A 21 6.85 -1.84 -21.36
C PRO A 21 6.74 -2.01 -19.84
N THR A 22 5.94 -1.14 -19.22
CA THR A 22 5.72 -1.10 -17.79
C THR A 22 4.64 -2.10 -17.37
N TRP A 23 4.54 -2.40 -16.08
CA TRP A 23 3.62 -3.43 -15.58
C TRP A 23 2.15 -3.16 -15.96
N PRO A 24 1.62 -1.91 -16.02
CA PRO A 24 0.25 -1.67 -16.49
C PRO A 24 0.08 -1.99 -17.99
N GLN A 25 1.11 -1.72 -18.79
CA GLN A 25 1.10 -2.01 -20.23
C GLN A 25 1.21 -3.51 -20.48
N VAL A 26 2.09 -4.19 -19.74
CA VAL A 26 2.24 -5.65 -19.77
C VAL A 26 0.95 -6.34 -19.31
N LEU A 27 0.31 -5.84 -18.24
CA LEU A 27 -1.00 -6.30 -17.78
C LEU A 27 -2.02 -6.25 -18.91
N GLY A 28 -2.18 -5.11 -19.59
CA GLY A 28 -3.15 -5.01 -20.68
C GLY A 28 -2.87 -5.96 -21.84
N ARG A 29 -1.59 -6.19 -22.19
CA ARG A 29 -1.21 -7.21 -23.18
C ARG A 29 -1.58 -8.63 -22.74
N ARG A 30 -1.35 -8.98 -21.47
CA ARG A 30 -1.72 -10.29 -20.89
C ARG A 30 -3.23 -10.53 -20.89
N LEU A 31 -3.99 -9.47 -20.71
CA LEU A 31 -5.45 -9.47 -20.82
C LEU A 31 -5.96 -9.49 -22.28
N GLY A 32 -5.06 -9.49 -23.26
CA GLY A 32 -5.40 -9.39 -24.68
C GLY A 32 -6.11 -8.07 -25.03
N ALA A 33 -6.02 -7.06 -24.17
CA ALA A 33 -6.70 -5.79 -24.28
C ALA A 33 -5.90 -4.78 -25.10
N ARG A 34 -6.59 -3.79 -25.66
CA ARG A 34 -5.94 -2.63 -26.31
C ARG A 34 -5.40 -1.69 -25.24
N VAL A 35 -4.08 -1.51 -25.19
CA VAL A 35 -3.41 -0.61 -24.24
C VAL A 35 -3.27 0.79 -24.83
N ILE A 36 -3.66 1.81 -24.06
CA ILE A 36 -3.46 3.22 -24.40
C ILE A 36 -2.83 3.91 -23.18
N ASN A 37 -1.59 4.36 -23.33
CA ASN A 37 -0.83 4.93 -22.21
C ASN A 37 -0.92 6.46 -22.19
N PHE A 38 -1.41 7.01 -21.09
CA PHE A 38 -1.46 8.45 -20.80
C PHE A 38 -0.56 8.85 -19.63
N ALA A 39 0.08 7.87 -18.97
CA ALA A 39 1.10 8.09 -17.96
C ALA A 39 2.27 8.89 -18.55
N GLN A 40 3.00 9.56 -17.67
CA GLN A 40 4.10 10.42 -18.04
C GLN A 40 5.20 10.32 -17.00
N ALA A 41 6.40 9.90 -17.43
CA ALA A 41 7.56 9.88 -16.54
C ALA A 41 7.78 11.23 -15.84
N GLY A 42 8.06 11.19 -14.53
CA GLY A 42 8.24 12.38 -13.70
C GLY A 42 6.95 13.08 -13.26
N SER A 43 5.76 12.59 -13.65
CA SER A 43 4.50 13.18 -13.20
C SER A 43 4.27 12.99 -11.71
N MET A 44 3.68 13.99 -11.08
CA MET A 44 3.17 13.96 -9.71
C MET A 44 1.71 13.50 -9.69
N CYS A 45 1.18 13.17 -8.52
CA CYS A 45 -0.23 12.80 -8.35
C CYS A 45 -1.18 13.88 -8.85
N ALA A 46 -0.81 15.17 -8.75
CA ALA A 46 -1.63 16.27 -9.23
C ALA A 46 -1.83 16.26 -10.76
N ASP A 47 -0.90 15.66 -11.50
CA ASP A 47 -0.87 15.68 -12.97
C ASP A 47 -1.85 14.68 -13.59
N ILE A 48 -2.32 13.68 -12.83
CA ILE A 48 -3.28 12.66 -13.31
C ILE A 48 -4.55 13.29 -13.89
N ARG A 49 -4.94 14.49 -13.43
CA ARG A 49 -6.07 15.25 -13.98
C ARG A 49 -5.83 15.67 -15.42
N SER A 50 -4.63 16.14 -15.73
CA SER A 50 -4.25 16.49 -17.11
C SER A 50 -4.18 15.23 -17.98
N GLN A 51 -3.68 14.12 -17.44
CA GLN A 51 -3.64 12.83 -18.14
C GLN A 51 -5.06 12.34 -18.46
N ALA A 52 -6.00 12.43 -17.50
CA ALA A 52 -7.42 12.13 -17.71
C ALA A 52 -8.03 12.97 -18.82
N GLN A 53 -7.80 14.29 -18.81
CA GLN A 53 -8.31 15.19 -19.85
C GLN A 53 -7.80 14.78 -21.24
N ARG A 54 -6.49 14.49 -21.38
CA ARG A 54 -5.91 13.97 -22.63
C ARG A 54 -6.57 12.67 -23.08
N ALA A 55 -6.81 11.75 -22.15
CA ALA A 55 -7.49 10.50 -22.46
C ALA A 55 -8.93 10.71 -22.93
N LEU A 56 -9.66 11.60 -22.28
CA LEU A 56 -11.08 11.81 -22.59
C LEU A 56 -11.31 12.42 -23.97
N ILE A 57 -10.39 13.27 -24.45
CA ILE A 57 -10.46 13.88 -25.79
C ILE A 57 -9.73 13.08 -26.88
N SER A 58 -8.96 12.06 -26.50
CA SER A 58 -8.16 11.29 -27.46
C SER A 58 -9.05 10.48 -28.40
N PRO A 59 -8.85 10.58 -29.73
CA PRO A 59 -9.59 9.77 -30.70
C PRO A 59 -9.21 8.28 -30.63
N GLU A 60 -8.11 7.94 -29.97
CA GLU A 60 -7.68 6.55 -29.80
C GLU A 60 -8.51 5.80 -28.76
N VAL A 61 -9.09 6.51 -27.79
CA VAL A 61 -9.83 5.91 -26.68
C VAL A 61 -11.20 5.45 -27.16
N PRO A 62 -11.51 4.14 -27.07
CA PRO A 62 -12.82 3.62 -27.48
C PRO A 62 -13.95 4.29 -26.70
N LYS A 63 -14.93 4.82 -27.43
CA LYS A 63 -16.13 5.44 -26.86
C LYS A 63 -17.36 4.60 -27.20
N ALA A 64 -18.31 4.57 -26.27
CA ALA A 64 -19.66 4.09 -26.50
C ALA A 64 -20.50 5.16 -27.22
N VAL A 65 -21.72 4.80 -27.60
CA VAL A 65 -22.72 5.76 -28.09
C VAL A 65 -22.93 6.86 -27.05
N GLY A 66 -22.85 8.12 -27.47
CA GLY A 66 -22.91 9.28 -26.56
C GLY A 66 -21.55 9.80 -26.08
N GLY A 67 -20.44 9.23 -26.55
CA GLY A 67 -19.08 9.77 -26.29
C GLY A 67 -18.47 9.40 -24.93
N LEU A 68 -19.19 8.59 -24.14
CA LEU A 68 -18.68 8.02 -22.89
C LEU A 68 -17.68 6.89 -23.15
N LEU A 69 -16.87 6.54 -22.16
CA LEU A 69 -16.02 5.35 -22.19
C LEU A 69 -16.89 4.08 -22.28
N GLN A 70 -16.37 3.06 -22.95
CA GLN A 70 -17.04 1.75 -23.04
C GLN A 70 -17.01 1.03 -21.70
N SER A 71 -17.98 0.16 -21.44
CA SER A 71 -18.03 -0.68 -20.22
C SER A 71 -16.79 -1.55 -20.10
N GLU A 72 -16.24 -2.03 -21.23
CA GLU A 72 -15.03 -2.85 -21.30
C GLU A 72 -13.75 -1.99 -21.26
N THR A 73 -13.72 -0.98 -20.39
CA THR A 73 -12.55 -0.13 -20.15
C THR A 73 -12.03 -0.35 -18.73
N LEU A 74 -10.80 -0.82 -18.62
CA LEU A 74 -10.06 -0.87 -17.36
C LEU A 74 -9.14 0.34 -17.24
N VAL A 75 -9.36 1.17 -16.21
CA VAL A 75 -8.51 2.30 -15.87
C VAL A 75 -7.46 1.83 -14.87
N VAL A 76 -6.19 1.82 -15.25
CA VAL A 76 -5.07 1.41 -14.38
C VAL A 76 -4.27 2.65 -13.97
N ILE A 77 -4.07 2.82 -12.67
CA ILE A 77 -3.47 4.01 -12.09
C ILE A 77 -2.26 3.61 -11.24
N HIS A 78 -1.10 4.19 -11.52
CA HIS A 78 0.12 4.04 -10.72
C HIS A 78 0.83 5.39 -10.59
N THR A 79 0.77 6.02 -9.41
CA THR A 79 1.30 7.37 -9.22
C THR A 79 1.73 7.58 -7.76
N CYS A 80 2.14 8.81 -7.43
CA CYS A 80 2.68 9.25 -6.13
C CYS A 80 4.10 8.78 -5.80
N GLY A 81 4.76 8.01 -6.69
CA GLY A 81 6.17 7.67 -6.50
C GLY A 81 7.04 8.92 -6.49
N ASN A 82 6.79 9.85 -7.41
CA ASN A 82 7.50 11.13 -7.46
C ASN A 82 7.14 12.05 -6.30
N ASP A 83 5.87 12.10 -5.86
CA ASP A 83 5.47 12.86 -4.68
C ASP A 83 6.23 12.39 -3.43
N PHE A 84 6.35 11.07 -3.26
CA PHE A 84 7.15 10.48 -2.19
C PHE A 84 8.63 10.85 -2.29
N ILE A 85 9.24 10.65 -3.46
CA ILE A 85 10.67 10.93 -3.68
C ILE A 85 10.97 12.41 -3.46
N MET A 86 10.14 13.32 -3.97
CA MET A 86 10.32 14.76 -3.79
C MET A 86 10.23 15.15 -2.31
N LYS A 87 9.21 14.67 -1.58
CA LYS A 87 9.08 14.94 -0.14
C LYS A 87 10.26 14.42 0.67
N MET A 88 10.83 13.27 0.28
CA MET A 88 12.05 12.73 0.88
C MET A 88 13.28 13.56 0.51
N ALA A 89 13.43 13.90 -0.77
CA ALA A 89 14.56 14.67 -1.30
C ALA A 89 14.62 16.10 -0.75
N GLU A 90 13.48 16.75 -0.54
CA GLU A 90 13.40 18.07 0.09
C GLU A 90 14.02 18.07 1.49
N ALA A 91 13.79 17.03 2.29
CA ALA A 91 14.44 16.91 3.59
C ALA A 91 15.94 16.59 3.49
N PHE A 92 16.37 15.86 2.47
CA PHE A 92 17.78 15.54 2.27
C PHE A 92 18.58 16.75 1.76
N MET A 93 18.07 17.45 0.76
CA MET A 93 18.75 18.59 0.12
C MET A 93 18.56 19.89 0.90
N GLY A 94 17.38 20.12 1.46
CA GLY A 94 17.10 21.28 2.31
C GLY A 94 17.88 21.26 3.63
N GLY A 95 18.50 20.13 3.96
CA GLY A 95 19.13 19.93 5.25
C GLY A 95 20.61 19.58 5.32
N GLY A 96 21.16 18.89 4.32
CA GLY A 96 22.50 18.32 4.43
C GLY A 96 23.57 18.98 3.56
N LEU A 97 23.24 19.28 2.30
CA LEU A 97 24.30 19.67 1.35
C LEU A 97 24.72 21.13 1.45
N GLY A 98 23.82 22.05 1.82
CA GLY A 98 24.19 23.45 2.09
C GLY A 98 25.09 23.62 3.32
N GLY A 99 24.95 22.72 4.31
CA GLY A 99 25.80 22.71 5.52
C GLY A 99 27.18 22.08 5.29
N LEU A 100 27.30 21.13 4.36
CA LEU A 100 28.59 20.50 4.03
C LEU A 100 29.54 21.48 3.30
N PHE A 101 29.00 22.51 2.65
CA PHE A 101 29.77 23.56 1.96
C PHE A 101 29.94 24.86 2.78
N GLY A 102 29.80 24.80 4.10
CA GLY A 102 30.40 25.82 5.00
C GLY A 102 29.59 27.11 5.21
N GLY A 103 28.30 27.13 4.93
CA GLY A 103 27.41 28.24 5.29
C GLY A 103 26.77 28.02 6.66
N GLY A 104 27.40 28.52 7.74
CA GLY A 104 26.93 28.42 9.13
C GLY A 104 25.67 29.22 9.47
N GLY A 105 24.56 28.98 8.78
CA GLY A 105 23.24 29.49 9.12
C GLY A 105 22.35 28.35 9.60
N GLY A 106 21.87 28.40 10.84
CA GLY A 106 20.98 27.41 11.45
C GLY A 106 19.62 27.31 10.78
N ALA A 107 19.57 26.76 9.57
CA ALA A 107 18.33 26.35 8.94
C ALA A 107 17.73 25.21 9.76
N SER A 108 16.57 25.47 10.36
CA SER A 108 15.79 24.43 11.03
C SER A 108 15.46 23.35 10.01
N LEU A 109 16.02 22.17 10.23
CA LEU A 109 15.76 20.95 9.48
C LEU A 109 14.32 20.51 9.76
N ALA A 110 13.36 21.02 8.98
CA ALA A 110 11.99 20.57 9.06
C ALA A 110 11.89 19.07 8.76
N THR A 111 11.08 18.35 9.54
CA THR A 111 10.77 16.95 9.28
C THR A 111 10.04 16.86 7.93
N PRO A 112 10.50 16.02 6.97
CA PRO A 112 9.84 15.89 5.67
C PRO A 112 8.37 15.56 5.84
N GLU A 113 7.50 16.07 4.97
CA GLU A 113 6.05 15.83 5.02
C GLU A 113 5.72 14.33 5.06
N MET A 114 6.50 13.50 4.35
CA MET A 114 6.34 12.05 4.37
C MET A 114 6.54 11.47 5.78
N LEU A 115 7.45 12.04 6.57
CA LEU A 115 7.70 11.65 7.96
C LEU A 115 6.89 12.51 8.95
N GLN A 116 5.76 13.08 8.51
CA GLN A 116 4.78 13.71 9.39
C GLN A 116 3.54 12.81 9.51
N PRO A 117 2.75 12.92 10.60
CA PRO A 117 1.52 12.17 10.73
C PRO A 117 0.59 12.42 9.54
N ASN A 118 -0.21 11.41 9.18
CA ASN A 118 -1.24 11.51 8.16
C ASN A 118 -0.72 11.74 6.72
N PRO A 119 0.30 11.01 6.23
CA PRO A 119 0.94 11.26 4.93
C PRO A 119 0.00 11.01 3.75
N GLY A 120 0.06 11.82 2.69
CA GLY A 120 -0.67 11.55 1.43
C GLY A 120 -2.06 12.18 1.30
N VAL A 121 -2.45 13.13 2.17
CA VAL A 121 -3.83 13.68 2.19
C VAL A 121 -4.15 14.33 0.85
N ARG A 122 -3.20 15.12 0.38
CA ARG A 122 -3.32 15.90 -0.84
C ARG A 122 -3.40 14.97 -2.06
N GLU A 123 -2.57 13.94 -2.09
CA GLU A 123 -2.52 12.93 -3.15
C GLU A 123 -3.84 12.15 -3.21
N ALA A 124 -4.38 11.72 -2.07
CA ALA A 124 -5.68 11.05 -2.01
C ALA A 124 -6.83 11.94 -2.49
N ALA A 125 -6.78 13.26 -2.23
CA ALA A 125 -7.77 14.19 -2.76
C ALA A 125 -7.72 14.28 -4.29
N PHE A 126 -6.52 14.36 -4.90
CA PHE A 126 -6.38 14.32 -6.36
C PHE A 126 -6.84 13.00 -6.95
N MET A 127 -6.52 11.88 -6.31
CA MET A 127 -6.97 10.55 -6.74
C MET A 127 -8.49 10.44 -6.69
N LYS A 128 -9.13 10.96 -5.64
CA LYS A 128 -10.60 11.02 -5.54
C LYS A 128 -11.20 11.79 -6.70
N GLU A 129 -10.72 13.00 -6.97
CA GLU A 129 -11.18 13.82 -8.10
C GLU A 129 -11.03 13.09 -9.44
N PHE A 130 -9.90 12.40 -9.63
CA PHE A 130 -9.63 11.60 -10.83
C PHE A 130 -10.64 10.46 -10.99
N LEU A 131 -10.85 9.65 -9.95
CA LEU A 131 -11.78 8.52 -9.98
C LEU A 131 -13.20 8.99 -10.31
N GLU A 132 -13.66 10.06 -9.67
CA GLU A 132 -14.97 10.69 -9.94
C GLU A 132 -15.08 11.24 -11.37
N SER A 133 -14.01 11.84 -11.89
CA SER A 133 -13.97 12.34 -13.27
C SER A 133 -14.09 11.20 -14.29
N MET A 134 -13.33 10.13 -14.10
CA MET A 134 -13.32 8.98 -15.00
C MET A 134 -14.63 8.18 -14.91
N HIS A 135 -15.21 8.05 -13.72
CA HIS A 135 -16.53 7.42 -13.53
C HIS A 135 -17.63 8.19 -14.28
N ARG A 136 -17.69 9.52 -14.12
CA ARG A 136 -18.62 10.38 -14.87
C ARG A 136 -18.43 10.29 -16.38
N ALA A 137 -17.20 10.04 -16.82
CA ALA A 137 -16.90 9.81 -18.23
C ALA A 137 -17.26 8.40 -18.73
N GLY A 138 -17.79 7.52 -17.88
CA GLY A 138 -18.28 6.18 -18.25
C GLY A 138 -17.40 5.02 -17.81
N ALA A 139 -16.23 5.25 -17.20
CA ALA A 139 -15.40 4.16 -16.70
C ALA A 139 -16.13 3.41 -15.56
N ARG A 140 -16.05 2.08 -15.58
CA ARG A 140 -16.67 1.20 -14.57
C ARG A 140 -15.68 0.24 -13.91
N HIS A 141 -14.47 0.11 -14.43
CA HIS A 141 -13.45 -0.76 -13.87
C HIS A 141 -12.17 0.03 -13.62
N PHE A 142 -11.66 -0.04 -12.39
CA PHE A 142 -10.47 0.66 -11.95
C PHE A 142 -9.53 -0.29 -11.21
N LEU A 143 -8.23 -0.13 -11.44
CA LEU A 143 -7.16 -0.77 -10.70
C LEU A 143 -6.21 0.32 -10.20
N VAL A 144 -6.23 0.59 -8.90
CA VAL A 144 -5.42 1.62 -8.24
C VAL A 144 -4.23 0.92 -7.57
N SER A 145 -3.01 1.22 -8.00
CA SER A 145 -1.80 0.77 -7.32
C SER A 145 -1.56 1.55 -6.04
N GLY A 146 -1.10 0.87 -4.99
CA GLY A 146 -0.49 1.54 -3.84
C GLY A 146 0.81 2.25 -4.21
N VAL A 147 1.29 3.11 -3.32
CA VAL A 147 2.63 3.72 -3.48
C VAL A 147 3.67 2.63 -3.19
N PRO A 148 4.67 2.39 -4.07
CA PRO A 148 5.61 1.27 -3.92
C PRO A 148 6.69 1.56 -2.86
N ILE A 149 6.29 1.79 -1.61
CA ILE A 149 7.21 2.01 -0.48
C ILE A 149 7.68 0.63 0.02
N PHE A 150 8.53 0.01 -0.80
CA PHE A 150 9.11 -1.29 -0.52
C PHE A 150 10.54 -1.12 0.00
N LEU A 151 10.75 -1.42 1.27
CA LEU A 151 11.99 -1.07 1.98
C LEU A 151 13.26 -1.75 1.48
N ASP A 152 13.12 -2.84 0.74
CA ASP A 152 14.23 -3.53 0.10
C ASP A 152 14.55 -2.99 -1.30
N MET A 153 13.91 -1.90 -1.73
CA MET A 153 14.38 -1.13 -2.88
C MET A 153 15.76 -0.52 -2.57
N PRO A 154 16.74 -0.57 -3.50
CA PRO A 154 18.09 -0.10 -3.21
C PRO A 154 18.18 1.39 -2.86
N VAL A 155 17.23 2.23 -3.32
CA VAL A 155 17.12 3.64 -2.90
C VAL A 155 17.11 3.81 -1.37
N PHE A 156 16.43 2.94 -0.63
CA PHE A 156 16.31 3.11 0.81
C PHE A 156 17.65 2.97 1.53
N ASN A 157 18.63 2.28 0.94
CA ASN A 157 19.99 2.24 1.48
C ASN A 157 20.64 3.63 1.52
N MET A 158 20.26 4.54 0.62
CA MET A 158 20.73 5.93 0.63
C MET A 158 19.97 6.79 1.65
N ALA A 159 18.67 6.52 1.85
CA ALA A 159 17.82 7.27 2.77
C ALA A 159 18.04 6.91 4.25
N LEU A 160 18.33 5.64 4.54
CA LEU A 160 18.38 5.10 5.90
C LEU A 160 19.38 5.80 6.85
N PRO A 161 20.60 6.17 6.44
CA PRO A 161 21.53 6.89 7.33
C PRO A 161 20.96 8.22 7.84
N ILE A 162 20.21 8.94 7.00
CA ILE A 162 19.64 10.23 7.35
C ILE A 162 18.43 10.04 8.28
N ILE A 163 17.57 9.06 7.96
CA ILE A 163 16.46 8.67 8.84
C ILE A 163 16.97 8.24 10.21
N THR A 164 18.10 7.51 10.26
CA THR A 164 18.77 7.13 11.51
C THR A 164 19.15 8.36 12.33
N GLY A 165 19.71 9.40 11.70
CA GLY A 165 19.99 10.66 12.37
C GLY A 165 18.74 11.35 12.93
N MET A 166 17.62 11.30 12.20
CA MET A 166 16.34 11.88 12.65
C MET A 166 15.74 11.11 13.84
N VAL A 167 15.79 9.77 13.81
CA VAL A 167 15.33 8.93 14.92
C VAL A 167 16.17 9.21 16.17
N ASN A 168 17.50 9.16 16.05
CA ASN A 168 18.39 9.34 17.20
C ASN A 168 18.32 10.74 17.83
N SER A 169 17.89 11.75 17.07
CA SER A 169 17.68 13.12 17.57
C SER A 169 16.26 13.37 18.10
N GLY A 170 15.39 12.36 18.17
CA GLY A 170 14.02 12.49 18.66
C GLY A 170 13.06 13.23 17.71
N ARG A 171 13.48 13.53 16.47
CA ARG A 171 12.67 14.32 15.53
C ARG A 171 11.45 13.58 14.98
N LEU A 172 11.44 12.25 15.13
CA LEU A 172 10.35 11.39 14.69
C LEU A 172 9.45 10.92 15.86
N GLU A 173 9.56 11.54 17.04
CA GLU A 173 8.69 11.23 18.18
C GLU A 173 7.22 11.54 17.92
N ALA A 174 6.93 12.53 17.07
CA ALA A 174 5.57 12.82 16.61
C ALA A 174 4.98 11.66 15.78
N LEU A 175 5.84 10.88 15.13
CA LEU A 175 5.50 9.61 14.50
C LEU A 175 5.55 8.45 15.48
N GLY A 176 5.67 8.67 16.79
CA GLY A 176 5.84 7.63 17.83
C GLY A 176 7.11 6.78 17.72
N VAL A 177 8.10 7.24 16.94
CA VAL A 177 9.41 6.59 16.82
C VAL A 177 10.35 7.25 17.83
N SER A 178 10.79 6.49 18.82
CA SER A 178 11.65 6.96 19.91
C SER A 178 13.13 6.87 19.53
N PRO A 179 14.01 7.68 20.15
CA PRO A 179 15.45 7.49 20.03
C PRO A 179 15.86 6.05 20.35
N GLY A 180 16.65 5.44 19.45
CA GLY A 180 17.07 4.04 19.54
C GLY A 180 16.14 3.03 18.85
N ASP A 181 14.95 3.43 18.40
CA ASP A 181 14.12 2.58 17.54
C ASP A 181 14.80 2.36 16.16
N PRO A 182 14.51 1.24 15.47
CA PRO A 182 15.07 1.00 14.14
C PRO A 182 14.62 2.08 13.12
N PRO A 183 15.52 2.65 12.30
CA PRO A 183 15.15 3.69 11.33
C PRO A 183 14.14 3.21 10.27
N ARG A 184 14.15 1.91 9.95
CA ARG A 184 13.18 1.29 9.05
C ARG A 184 11.75 1.45 9.56
N LEU A 185 11.54 1.42 10.89
CA LEU A 185 10.22 1.53 11.50
C LEU A 185 9.50 2.82 11.09
N ALA A 186 10.22 3.94 11.03
CA ALA A 186 9.63 5.21 10.62
C ALA A 186 9.05 5.14 9.21
N VAL A 187 9.75 4.48 8.28
CA VAL A 187 9.27 4.31 6.90
C VAL A 187 8.14 3.30 6.82
N GLU A 188 8.22 2.19 7.56
CA GLU A 188 7.16 1.17 7.57
C GLU A 188 5.82 1.75 8.08
N VAL A 189 5.86 2.61 9.10
CA VAL A 189 4.66 3.28 9.64
C VAL A 189 4.04 4.20 8.60
N GLN A 190 4.86 4.95 7.85
CA GLN A 190 4.34 5.85 6.82
C GLN A 190 3.88 5.10 5.57
N ALA A 191 4.58 4.04 5.18
CA ALA A 191 4.14 3.12 4.13
C ALA A 191 2.76 2.53 4.44
N SER A 192 2.59 2.06 5.69
CA SER A 192 1.32 1.51 6.15
C SER A 192 0.22 2.57 6.20
N ALA A 193 0.52 3.79 6.61
CA ALA A 193 -0.45 4.89 6.63
C ALA A 193 -0.91 5.29 5.22
N LEU A 194 0.00 5.29 4.25
CA LEU A 194 -0.32 5.51 2.84
C LEU A 194 -1.14 4.34 2.27
N HIS A 195 -0.80 3.11 2.63
CA HIS A 195 -1.60 1.94 2.27
C HIS A 195 -3.04 2.04 2.79
N GLU A 196 -3.23 2.28 4.09
CA GLU A 196 -4.56 2.48 4.71
C GLU A 196 -5.36 3.55 3.97
N ARG A 197 -4.73 4.68 3.64
CA ARG A 197 -5.38 5.78 2.93
C ARG A 197 -5.86 5.40 1.53
N TRP A 198 -5.06 4.66 0.77
CA TRP A 198 -5.44 4.22 -0.57
C TRP A 198 -6.58 3.20 -0.50
N GLU A 199 -6.51 2.29 0.47
CA GLU A 199 -7.57 1.32 0.70
C GLU A 199 -8.88 2.02 1.10
N GLU A 200 -8.85 2.93 2.07
CA GLU A 200 -10.00 3.75 2.50
C GLU A 200 -10.61 4.51 1.30
N LEU A 201 -9.77 5.10 0.44
CA LEU A 201 -10.21 5.79 -0.77
C LEU A 201 -10.96 4.85 -1.72
N VAL A 202 -10.39 3.68 -2.03
CA VAL A 202 -11.00 2.69 -2.93
C VAL A 202 -12.31 2.14 -2.36
N GLN A 203 -12.34 1.84 -1.06
CA GLN A 203 -13.54 1.38 -0.36
C GLN A 203 -14.64 2.45 -0.39
N ALA A 204 -14.30 3.70 -0.10
CA ALA A 204 -15.23 4.82 -0.14
C ALA A 204 -15.81 5.03 -1.56
N PHE A 205 -14.96 4.91 -2.60
CA PHE A 205 -15.41 4.99 -3.99
C PHE A 205 -16.38 3.86 -4.34
N ASN A 206 -16.06 2.60 -4.03
CA ASN A 206 -16.96 1.46 -4.29
C ASN A 206 -18.31 1.61 -3.57
N LYS A 207 -18.30 2.15 -2.35
CA LYS A 207 -19.54 2.43 -1.60
C LYS A 207 -20.38 3.52 -2.27
N GLY A 208 -19.74 4.55 -2.83
CA GLY A 208 -20.41 5.64 -3.53
C GLY A 208 -20.92 5.26 -4.93
N HIS A 209 -20.27 4.30 -5.59
CA HIS A 209 -20.53 3.92 -6.99
C HIS A 209 -20.71 2.41 -7.13
N PRO A 210 -21.86 1.85 -6.68
CA PRO A 210 -22.09 0.39 -6.66
C PRO A 210 -22.20 -0.25 -8.06
N ASP A 211 -22.35 0.55 -9.12
CA ASP A 211 -22.32 0.11 -10.52
C ASP A 211 -20.88 0.00 -11.06
N SER A 212 -19.87 0.37 -10.26
CA SER A 212 -18.47 0.34 -10.62
C SER A 212 -17.68 -0.63 -9.73
N LYS A 213 -16.53 -1.05 -10.24
CA LYS A 213 -15.57 -1.87 -9.49
C LYS A 213 -14.21 -1.18 -9.48
N CYS A 214 -13.83 -0.68 -8.32
CA CYS A 214 -12.50 -0.13 -8.04
C CYS A 214 -11.72 -1.11 -7.17
N ILE A 215 -10.56 -1.53 -7.65
CA ILE A 215 -9.72 -2.53 -6.99
C ILE A 215 -8.45 -1.86 -6.52
N PHE A 216 -8.10 -2.09 -5.27
CA PHE A 216 -6.81 -1.70 -4.73
C PHE A 216 -5.79 -2.82 -4.97
N PHE A 217 -4.70 -2.49 -5.65
CA PHE A 217 -3.55 -3.37 -5.83
C PHE A 217 -2.49 -3.01 -4.79
N ASP A 218 -2.38 -3.83 -3.74
CA ASP A 218 -1.32 -3.72 -2.74
C ASP A 218 0.02 -4.16 -3.36
N GLU A 219 0.68 -3.20 -3.99
CA GLU A 219 1.94 -3.38 -4.70
C GLU A 219 3.07 -3.78 -3.75
N VAL A 220 3.10 -3.27 -2.52
CA VAL A 220 4.11 -3.65 -1.52
C VAL A 220 3.94 -5.12 -1.15
N ALA A 221 2.71 -5.57 -0.86
CA ALA A 221 2.49 -6.99 -0.59
C ALA A 221 2.76 -7.89 -1.81
N ALA A 222 2.54 -7.39 -3.04
CA ALA A 222 2.93 -8.10 -4.25
C ALA A 222 4.46 -8.24 -4.34
N LEU A 223 5.22 -7.17 -4.11
CA LEU A 223 6.67 -7.19 -4.10
C LEU A 223 7.24 -8.14 -3.04
N GLU A 224 6.68 -8.16 -1.83
CA GLU A 224 7.06 -9.11 -0.77
C GLU A 224 6.83 -10.56 -1.20
N ARG A 225 5.65 -10.88 -1.77
CA ARG A 225 5.37 -12.23 -2.28
C ARG A 225 6.33 -12.64 -3.38
N LEU A 226 6.65 -11.73 -4.30
CA LEU A 226 7.60 -11.97 -5.38
C LEU A 226 9.01 -12.23 -4.83
N ARG A 227 9.46 -11.43 -3.87
CA ARG A 227 10.76 -11.63 -3.22
C ARG A 227 10.83 -12.96 -2.48
N LEU A 228 9.79 -13.32 -1.73
CA LEU A 228 9.70 -14.62 -1.08
C LEU A 228 9.73 -15.78 -2.09
N SER A 229 9.09 -15.61 -3.24
CA SER A 229 8.99 -16.65 -4.27
C SER A 229 10.29 -16.84 -5.07
N PHE A 230 11.03 -15.76 -5.32
CA PHE A 230 12.20 -15.77 -6.19
C PHE A 230 13.54 -15.62 -5.46
N GLY A 231 13.53 -15.29 -4.16
CA GLY A 231 14.72 -15.15 -3.33
C GLY A 231 15.76 -14.21 -3.95
N GLU A 232 17.02 -14.62 -4.00
CA GLU A 232 18.11 -13.82 -4.56
C GLU A 232 17.91 -13.40 -6.03
N VAL A 233 17.12 -14.16 -6.81
CA VAL A 233 16.84 -13.79 -8.21
C VAL A 233 16.05 -12.48 -8.25
N PHE A 234 15.14 -12.27 -7.30
CA PHE A 234 14.40 -11.02 -7.16
C PHE A 234 15.37 -9.87 -6.91
N ASP A 235 16.21 -9.95 -5.87
CA ASP A 235 17.08 -8.84 -5.48
C ASP A 235 18.05 -8.42 -6.61
N ARG A 236 18.49 -9.37 -7.45
CA ARG A 236 19.40 -9.11 -8.58
C ARG A 236 18.71 -8.63 -9.85
N SER A 237 17.44 -9.00 -10.07
CA SER A 237 16.77 -8.82 -11.37
C SER A 237 15.59 -7.86 -11.30
N MET A 238 15.08 -7.55 -10.11
CA MET A 238 13.89 -6.72 -9.95
C MET A 238 14.16 -5.27 -10.34
N TRP A 239 15.30 -4.72 -9.95
CA TRP A 239 15.59 -3.29 -10.04
C TRP A 239 16.56 -2.98 -11.17
N ASP A 240 16.30 -1.91 -11.91
CA ASP A 240 17.20 -1.42 -12.94
C ASP A 240 18.35 -0.57 -12.37
N PHE A 241 19.18 -0.01 -13.26
CA PHE A 241 20.32 0.81 -12.88
C PHE A 241 19.93 2.12 -12.17
N SER A 242 18.69 2.58 -12.29
CA SER A 242 18.22 3.75 -11.56
C SER A 242 18.09 3.46 -10.07
N MET A 243 17.98 2.19 -9.66
CA MET A 243 17.67 1.75 -8.28
C MET A 243 16.24 2.07 -7.81
N PHE A 244 15.40 2.64 -8.68
CA PHE A 244 14.01 3.02 -8.38
C PHE A 244 13.00 2.27 -9.24
N HIS A 245 13.34 1.93 -10.48
CA HIS A 245 12.40 1.36 -11.42
C HIS A 245 12.58 -0.16 -11.50
N PRO A 246 11.47 -0.91 -11.64
CA PRO A 246 11.55 -2.29 -12.02
C PRO A 246 12.24 -2.45 -13.38
N THR A 247 13.04 -3.50 -13.55
CA THR A 247 13.48 -3.92 -14.90
C THR A 247 12.28 -4.40 -15.71
N ALA A 248 12.49 -4.69 -17.00
CA ALA A 248 11.49 -5.39 -17.81
C ALA A 248 11.02 -6.72 -17.17
N TRP A 249 11.92 -7.47 -16.52
CA TRP A 249 11.56 -8.68 -15.79
C TRP A 249 10.70 -8.36 -14.56
N GLY A 250 11.05 -7.33 -13.80
CA GLY A 250 10.30 -6.90 -12.62
C GLY A 250 8.87 -6.46 -12.97
N HIS A 251 8.70 -5.70 -14.05
CA HIS A 251 7.38 -5.32 -14.54
C HIS A 251 6.54 -6.51 -15.01
N GLU A 252 7.14 -7.53 -15.62
CA GLU A 252 6.44 -8.77 -15.97
C GLU A 252 5.92 -9.49 -14.72
N GLN A 253 6.71 -9.56 -13.65
CA GLN A 253 6.27 -10.20 -12.40
C GLN A 253 5.15 -9.41 -11.72
N LEU A 254 5.26 -8.08 -11.65
CA LEU A 254 4.19 -7.23 -11.11
C LEU A 254 2.91 -7.34 -11.92
N ALA A 255 3.00 -7.42 -13.25
CA ALA A 255 1.84 -7.59 -14.11
C ALA A 255 1.12 -8.93 -13.88
N VAL A 256 1.83 -10.00 -13.51
CA VAL A 256 1.23 -11.29 -13.11
C VAL A 256 0.39 -11.13 -11.84
N GLU A 257 0.95 -10.48 -10.80
CA GLU A 257 0.23 -10.22 -9.55
C GLU A 257 -0.99 -9.31 -9.77
N ALA A 258 -0.83 -8.25 -10.55
CA ALA A 258 -1.92 -7.34 -10.89
C ALA A 258 -3.02 -8.03 -11.71
N GLN A 259 -2.64 -8.91 -12.65
CA GLN A 259 -3.59 -9.70 -13.44
C GLN A 259 -4.42 -10.61 -12.53
N ARG A 260 -3.76 -11.31 -11.58
CA ARG A 260 -4.44 -12.18 -10.63
C ARG A 260 -5.51 -11.39 -9.86
N VAL A 261 -5.14 -10.26 -9.27
CA VAL A 261 -6.03 -9.40 -8.48
C VAL A 261 -7.19 -8.84 -9.32
N ALA A 262 -6.92 -8.38 -10.54
CA ALA A 262 -7.94 -7.80 -11.41
C ALA A 262 -8.97 -8.84 -11.89
N THR A 263 -8.49 -10.02 -12.32
CA THR A 263 -9.35 -11.08 -12.89
C THR A 263 -10.18 -11.82 -11.84
N GLU A 264 -9.75 -11.85 -10.58
CA GLU A 264 -10.55 -12.35 -9.45
C GLU A 264 -11.80 -11.49 -9.18
N GLN A 265 -11.77 -10.21 -9.54
CA GLN A 265 -12.77 -9.23 -9.12
C GLN A 265 -13.60 -8.60 -10.25
N ILE A 266 -13.18 -8.73 -11.51
CA ILE A 266 -13.92 -8.21 -12.68
C ILE A 266 -14.32 -9.39 -13.58
N PRO A 267 -15.57 -9.86 -13.48
CA PRO A 267 -16.09 -10.87 -14.38
C PRO A 267 -15.99 -10.41 -15.84
N GLY A 268 -15.50 -11.28 -16.73
CA GLY A 268 -15.34 -10.97 -18.15
C GLY A 268 -13.95 -10.41 -18.52
N LEU A 269 -13.16 -9.99 -17.53
CA LEU A 269 -11.73 -9.75 -17.72
C LEU A 269 -11.03 -11.11 -17.82
N SER A 270 -11.09 -11.74 -19.00
CA SER A 270 -10.43 -13.03 -19.24
C SER A 270 -9.01 -12.79 -19.72
N GLY A 271 -8.05 -13.20 -18.91
CA GLY A 271 -6.65 -13.23 -19.32
C GLY A 271 -6.37 -14.36 -20.29
N THR A 272 -5.36 -14.20 -21.13
CA THR A 272 -4.67 -15.38 -21.65
C THR A 272 -4.15 -16.16 -20.44
N PRO A 273 -4.38 -17.48 -20.32
CA PRO A 273 -3.88 -18.25 -19.18
C PRO A 273 -2.39 -17.94 -19.01
N ALA A 274 -1.99 -17.60 -17.79
CA ALA A 274 -0.63 -17.18 -17.50
C ALA A 274 0.34 -18.23 -18.06
N GLN A 275 1.19 -17.83 -19.01
CA GLN A 275 2.35 -18.64 -19.34
C GLN A 275 3.13 -18.81 -18.03
N PRO A 276 3.44 -20.05 -17.61
CA PRO A 276 4.18 -20.27 -16.36
C PRO A 276 5.41 -19.38 -16.38
N ALA A 277 5.63 -18.64 -15.28
CA ALA A 277 6.71 -17.67 -15.16
C ALA A 277 7.97 -18.27 -15.79
N ALA A 278 8.51 -17.60 -16.82
CA ALA A 278 9.72 -18.06 -17.48
C ALA A 278 10.75 -18.22 -16.38
N LYS A 279 11.11 -19.48 -16.07
CA LYS A 279 12.16 -19.77 -15.09
C LYS A 279 13.37 -18.99 -15.56
N ALA A 280 13.83 -18.03 -14.75
CA ALA A 280 15.13 -17.43 -14.96
C ALA A 280 16.12 -18.58 -15.15
N SER A 281 16.74 -18.64 -16.34
CA SER A 281 17.66 -19.71 -16.70
C SER A 281 18.80 -19.71 -15.68
N SER A 282 18.71 -20.59 -14.70
CA SER A 282 19.71 -20.80 -13.66
C SER A 282 20.16 -22.25 -13.75
N GLU A 283 21.31 -22.46 -14.40
CA GLU A 283 22.11 -23.65 -14.12
C GLU A 283 22.72 -23.50 -12.72
N ALA A 284 22.02 -24.01 -11.70
CA ALA A 284 22.62 -24.38 -10.42
C ALA A 284 21.75 -25.44 -9.74
N LYS A 285 22.36 -26.57 -9.37
CA LYS A 285 21.71 -27.77 -8.83
C LYS A 285 21.09 -27.53 -7.44
N PRO A 286 19.90 -28.09 -7.14
CA PRO A 286 19.24 -27.92 -5.85
C PRO A 286 19.69 -28.97 -4.83
N ASN A 287 19.91 -28.54 -3.58
CA ASN A 287 19.87 -29.41 -2.40
C ASN A 287 18.49 -29.28 -1.76
N GLY A 288 17.79 -30.40 -1.63
CA GLY A 288 16.41 -30.47 -1.17
C GLY A 288 16.27 -30.52 0.35
N TYR A 289 15.16 -29.97 0.85
CA TYR A 289 14.49 -30.44 2.06
C TYR A 289 12.98 -30.35 1.87
N THR A 290 12.31 -31.47 2.10
CA THR A 290 10.87 -31.70 2.13
C THR A 290 10.35 -31.68 3.56
N THR A 291 9.12 -31.18 3.76
CA THR A 291 8.03 -31.69 4.66
C THR A 291 6.95 -30.61 4.72
N ALA A 292 5.66 -30.84 4.97
CA ALA A 292 4.65 -31.88 4.74
C ALA A 292 3.34 -31.25 5.26
N ALA A 293 2.22 -31.46 4.56
CA ALA A 293 0.91 -30.88 4.85
C ALA A 293 0.09 -31.69 5.87
N SER A 294 -0.86 -31.04 6.55
CA SER A 294 -2.17 -31.60 7.02
C SER A 294 -2.93 -30.49 7.80
N ALA A 295 -4.25 -30.42 8.04
CA ALA A 295 -5.52 -30.67 7.35
C ALA A 295 -6.65 -30.50 8.43
N ALA A 296 -7.62 -29.60 8.14
CA ALA A 296 -9.06 -29.50 8.50
C ALA A 296 -9.71 -30.06 9.80
N GLY A 297 -10.55 -29.18 10.43
CA GLY A 297 -11.96 -29.42 10.86
C GLY A 297 -12.26 -29.53 12.39
N PRO A 298 -13.52 -29.42 12.88
CA PRO A 298 -14.68 -28.55 12.54
C PRO A 298 -15.32 -27.82 13.77
N ALA A 299 -16.43 -27.08 13.54
CA ALA A 299 -17.24 -26.30 14.50
C ALA A 299 -18.16 -27.12 15.45
N PRO A 300 -18.82 -26.49 16.46
CA PRO A 300 -20.28 -26.29 16.35
C PRO A 300 -20.88 -24.99 16.96
N ALA A 301 -22.14 -24.72 16.58
CA ALA A 301 -23.11 -23.73 17.09
C ALA A 301 -23.82 -24.24 18.38
N ASN A 302 -24.73 -23.58 19.13
CA ASN A 302 -25.62 -22.42 18.98
C ASN A 302 -26.27 -22.11 20.36
N GLY A 303 -26.76 -20.88 20.58
CA GLY A 303 -28.07 -20.61 21.23
C GLY A 303 -28.13 -20.03 22.66
N GLY A 304 -28.92 -18.94 22.81
CA GLY A 304 -29.60 -18.57 24.06
C GLY A 304 -29.65 -17.05 24.35
N ALA A 305 -30.78 -16.40 24.05
CA ALA A 305 -31.06 -14.99 24.36
C ALA A 305 -31.92 -14.84 25.62
N ALA A 306 -31.66 -13.80 26.42
CA ALA A 306 -32.59 -13.23 27.40
C ALA A 306 -32.36 -11.71 27.54
N ALA A 307 -33.46 -10.96 27.61
CA ALA A 307 -33.53 -9.48 27.64
C ALA A 307 -33.84 -8.96 29.07
N PRO A 308 -34.05 -7.65 29.28
CA PRO A 308 -33.08 -6.57 29.28
C PRO A 308 -32.98 -5.91 30.67
N THR A 309 -31.86 -5.27 31.00
CA THR A 309 -31.76 -4.40 32.20
C THR A 309 -30.89 -3.19 31.87
N ALA A 310 -31.42 -2.00 32.14
CA ALA A 310 -30.90 -0.70 31.71
C ALA A 310 -29.39 -0.51 31.94
N THR A 311 -28.64 -0.01 30.95
CA THR A 311 -27.22 0.32 31.14
C THR A 311 -26.73 1.41 30.19
N ALA A 312 -25.72 2.15 30.66
CA ALA A 312 -24.92 3.15 29.96
C ALA A 312 -24.65 2.78 28.50
N SER A 313 -24.53 3.79 27.63
CA SER A 313 -24.27 3.65 26.19
C SER A 313 -23.33 2.48 25.90
N GLN A 314 -23.90 1.32 25.55
CA GLN A 314 -23.15 0.11 25.24
C GLN A 314 -22.39 0.42 23.96
N GLY A 315 -21.06 0.34 24.03
CA GLY A 315 -20.25 0.59 22.85
C GLY A 315 -20.57 -0.44 21.77
N LYS A 316 -20.40 -0.02 20.53
CA LYS A 316 -20.76 -0.84 19.39
C LYS A 316 -19.71 -1.93 19.24
N GLN A 317 -20.14 -3.19 19.22
CA GLN A 317 -19.26 -4.28 18.82
C GLN A 317 -18.84 -4.06 17.36
N ILE A 318 -17.54 -3.98 17.14
CA ILE A 318 -16.92 -3.79 15.84
C ILE A 318 -15.87 -4.88 15.58
N LYS A 319 -15.61 -5.17 14.31
CA LYS A 319 -14.45 -5.97 13.89
C LYS A 319 -13.37 -5.05 13.34
N VAL A 320 -12.16 -5.22 13.84
CA VAL A 320 -10.99 -4.46 13.41
C VAL A 320 -9.98 -5.40 12.78
N GLN A 321 -9.44 -5.00 11.64
CA GLN A 321 -8.34 -5.70 10.99
C GLN A 321 -7.02 -5.25 11.63
N VAL A 322 -6.31 -6.17 12.28
CA VAL A 322 -4.95 -5.92 12.78
C VAL A 322 -3.96 -6.47 11.78
N ARG A 323 -3.06 -5.62 11.30
CA ARG A 323 -1.98 -5.99 10.40
C ARG A 323 -0.65 -5.63 11.05
N ASN A 324 0.37 -6.49 10.98
CA ASN A 324 1.67 -6.06 11.44
C ASN A 324 2.32 -5.08 10.45
N VAL A 325 3.33 -4.34 10.90
CA VAL A 325 3.96 -3.27 10.10
C VAL A 325 4.60 -3.74 8.78
N LYS A 326 5.02 -5.01 8.72
CA LYS A 326 5.56 -5.66 7.50
C LYS A 326 4.48 -6.17 6.55
N GLY A 327 3.27 -6.29 7.07
CA GLY A 327 2.10 -6.66 6.30
C GLY A 327 1.97 -8.13 5.93
N ASP A 328 2.82 -9.01 6.48
CA ASP A 328 2.81 -10.46 6.29
C ASP A 328 1.86 -11.20 7.26
N VAL A 329 1.49 -10.56 8.38
CA VAL A 329 0.50 -11.09 9.32
C VAL A 329 -0.70 -10.15 9.41
N SER A 330 -1.90 -10.68 9.21
CA SER A 330 -3.15 -9.93 9.27
C SER A 330 -4.27 -10.80 9.84
N PHE A 331 -5.00 -10.31 10.84
CA PHE A 331 -6.11 -11.03 11.49
C PHE A 331 -7.20 -10.10 12.01
N GLU A 332 -8.43 -10.61 12.11
CA GLU A 332 -9.56 -9.85 12.65
C GLU A 332 -9.63 -9.98 14.17
N VAL A 333 -9.87 -8.85 14.84
CA VAL A 333 -10.12 -8.79 16.27
C VAL A 333 -11.49 -8.16 16.50
N PRO A 334 -12.48 -8.92 17.04
CA PRO A 334 -13.71 -8.32 17.50
C PRO A 334 -13.42 -7.54 18.79
N CYS A 335 -13.85 -6.29 18.83
CA CYS A 335 -13.64 -5.37 19.92
C CYS A 335 -14.85 -4.45 20.11
N ASP A 336 -14.90 -3.76 21.23
CA ASP A 336 -15.92 -2.77 21.51
C ASP A 336 -15.39 -1.36 21.15
N SER A 337 -16.16 -0.57 20.41
CA SER A 337 -15.76 0.78 19.97
C SER A 337 -15.49 1.74 21.15
N SER A 338 -15.99 1.42 22.34
CA SER A 338 -15.75 2.18 23.59
C SER A 338 -14.44 1.84 24.30
N TRP A 339 -13.70 0.81 23.85
CA TRP A 339 -12.41 0.48 24.44
C TRP A 339 -11.38 1.60 24.22
N ASN A 340 -10.42 1.71 25.13
CA ASN A 340 -9.22 2.51 24.92
C ASN A 340 -8.09 1.65 24.32
N THR A 341 -6.98 2.28 23.95
CA THR A 341 -5.83 1.60 23.34
C THR A 341 -5.28 0.47 24.19
N ALA A 342 -5.17 0.67 25.51
CA ALA A 342 -4.62 -0.33 26.42
C ALA A 342 -5.47 -1.61 26.44
N ARG A 343 -6.79 -1.46 26.60
CA ARG A 343 -7.71 -2.59 26.60
C ARG A 343 -7.75 -3.28 25.24
N PHE A 344 -7.74 -2.51 24.16
CA PHE A 344 -7.66 -3.07 22.81
C PHE A 344 -6.39 -3.89 22.62
N ARG A 345 -5.23 -3.43 23.12
CA ARG A 345 -3.96 -4.15 23.04
C ARG A 345 -3.98 -5.49 23.75
N GLU A 346 -4.53 -5.55 24.95
CA GLU A 346 -4.71 -6.81 25.68
C GLU A 346 -5.48 -7.82 24.83
N GLU A 347 -6.59 -7.38 24.22
CA GLU A 347 -7.42 -8.26 23.40
C GLU A 347 -6.68 -8.73 22.15
N VAL A 348 -6.03 -7.82 21.43
CA VAL A 348 -5.24 -8.14 20.23
C VAL A 348 -4.15 -9.17 20.57
N LEU A 349 -3.38 -8.94 21.63
CA LEU A 349 -2.31 -9.85 22.03
C LEU A 349 -2.84 -11.23 22.47
N SER A 350 -4.03 -11.28 23.07
CA SER A 350 -4.66 -12.56 23.45
C SER A 350 -5.14 -13.38 22.26
N LYS A 351 -5.47 -12.72 21.14
CA LYS A 351 -5.95 -13.35 19.89
C LYS A 351 -4.88 -13.48 18.82
N ALA A 352 -3.71 -12.88 19.05
CA ALA A 352 -2.63 -12.87 18.08
C ALA A 352 -2.13 -14.29 17.77
N PRO A 353 -1.79 -14.59 16.51
CA PRO A 353 -1.24 -15.89 16.14
C PRO A 353 0.12 -16.13 16.82
N SER A 354 0.50 -17.41 16.96
CA SER A 354 1.78 -17.78 17.56
C SER A 354 2.96 -17.12 16.83
N GLY A 355 3.89 -16.53 17.58
CA GLY A 355 5.04 -15.83 17.00
C GLY A 355 4.78 -14.37 16.63
N PHE A 356 3.57 -13.85 16.86
CA PHE A 356 3.25 -12.45 16.62
C PHE A 356 4.01 -11.49 17.55
N SER A 357 4.21 -11.86 18.81
CA SER A 357 5.02 -11.09 19.76
C SER A 357 5.79 -12.05 20.66
N ASP A 358 6.95 -11.61 21.14
CA ASP A 358 7.77 -12.34 22.11
C ASP A 358 7.80 -11.62 23.47
N ALA A 359 8.24 -12.32 24.53
CA ALA A 359 8.29 -11.79 25.89
C ALA A 359 9.21 -10.56 26.07
N ASN A 360 10.14 -10.35 25.13
CA ASN A 360 11.09 -9.23 25.12
C ASN A 360 10.65 -8.09 24.20
N SER A 361 9.45 -8.18 23.64
CA SER A 361 8.88 -7.18 22.74
C SER A 361 7.77 -6.37 23.40
N VAL A 362 7.49 -5.22 22.81
CA VAL A 362 6.33 -4.37 23.08
C VAL A 362 5.57 -4.25 21.77
N CYS A 363 4.29 -4.59 21.80
CA CYS A 363 3.37 -4.28 20.73
C CYS A 363 2.86 -2.86 20.92
N VAL A 364 3.07 -1.98 19.95
CA VAL A 364 2.48 -0.63 19.90
C VAL A 364 1.62 -0.56 18.64
N PHE A 365 0.50 0.13 18.71
CA PHE A 365 -0.36 0.31 17.55
C PHE A 365 -0.09 1.63 16.86
N ALA A 366 -0.21 1.65 15.54
CA ALA A 366 -0.28 2.85 14.73
C ALA A 366 -1.53 2.82 13.88
N MET A 367 -2.11 4.00 13.65
CA MET A 367 -3.25 4.21 12.78
C MET A 367 -3.06 5.55 12.08
N LYS A 368 -3.26 5.62 10.77
CA LYS A 368 -3.11 6.86 9.97
C LYS A 368 -1.75 7.56 10.18
N GLY A 369 -0.70 6.76 10.37
CA GLY A 369 0.68 7.24 10.53
C GLY A 369 1.01 7.81 11.90
N LYS A 370 0.16 7.57 12.91
CA LYS A 370 0.39 7.99 14.30
C LYS A 370 0.30 6.79 15.24
N PHE A 371 1.26 6.64 16.16
CA PHE A 371 1.14 5.64 17.21
C PHE A 371 0.07 6.02 18.23
N LEU A 372 -0.67 5.00 18.65
CA LEU A 372 -1.66 5.07 19.70
C LEU A 372 -0.95 4.87 21.05
N SER A 373 -1.21 5.79 21.98
CA SER A 373 -0.70 5.71 23.33
C SER A 373 -1.63 4.88 24.21
N ASP A 374 -1.07 3.98 25.03
CA ASP A 374 -1.83 3.28 26.06
C ASP A 374 -2.30 4.20 27.19
N ALA A 375 -1.62 5.33 27.37
CA ALA A 375 -2.02 6.34 28.33
C ALA A 375 -3.22 7.17 27.85
N SER A 376 -3.63 7.03 26.58
CA SER A 376 -4.82 7.73 26.08
C SER A 376 -6.09 7.16 26.71
N THR A 377 -6.98 8.06 27.13
CA THR A 377 -8.33 7.72 27.57
C THR A 377 -9.35 7.76 26.44
N ASP A 378 -8.94 8.19 25.24
CA ASP A 378 -9.82 8.22 24.07
C ASP A 378 -10.29 6.80 23.74
N THR A 379 -11.54 6.70 23.29
CA THR A 379 -12.09 5.44 22.80
C THR A 379 -11.63 5.17 21.36
N LEU A 380 -11.69 3.91 20.92
CA LEU A 380 -11.42 3.52 19.53
C LEU A 380 -12.29 4.34 18.55
N GLU A 381 -13.56 4.57 18.88
CA GLU A 381 -14.47 5.40 18.08
C GLU A 381 -14.01 6.85 17.99
N GLN A 382 -13.57 7.46 19.10
CA GLN A 382 -13.03 8.83 19.12
C GLN A 382 -11.73 8.95 18.31
N MET A 383 -10.95 7.87 18.28
CA MET A 383 -9.76 7.76 17.44
C MET A 383 -10.11 7.54 15.96
N GLY A 384 -11.39 7.30 15.62
CA GLY A 384 -11.87 7.12 14.25
C GLY A 384 -11.85 5.67 13.76
N LEU A 385 -11.62 4.71 14.66
CA LEU A 385 -11.68 3.29 14.35
C LEU A 385 -13.13 2.82 14.33
N HIS A 386 -13.50 2.13 13.26
CA HIS A 386 -14.88 1.70 12.99
C HIS A 386 -14.91 0.26 12.47
N GLU A 387 -16.11 -0.27 12.22
CA GLU A 387 -16.29 -1.61 11.62
C GLU A 387 -15.48 -1.75 10.32
N GLY A 388 -14.63 -2.78 10.25
CA GLY A 388 -13.73 -3.03 9.14
C GLY A 388 -12.49 -2.12 9.11
N GLY A 389 -12.32 -1.23 10.09
CA GLY A 389 -11.15 -0.37 10.19
C GLY A 389 -9.86 -1.15 10.44
N GLN A 390 -8.73 -0.58 10.03
CA GLN A 390 -7.43 -1.20 10.14
C GLN A 390 -6.57 -0.54 11.23
N VAL A 391 -5.77 -1.35 11.92
CA VAL A 391 -4.73 -0.91 12.85
C VAL A 391 -3.43 -1.63 12.54
N ILE A 392 -2.32 -0.89 12.53
CA ILE A 392 -0.98 -1.42 12.33
C ILE A 392 -0.36 -1.77 13.68
N ALA A 393 -0.04 -3.05 13.89
CA ALA A 393 0.73 -3.51 15.01
C ALA A 393 2.23 -3.46 14.70
N VAL A 394 2.95 -2.73 15.55
CA VAL A 394 4.40 -2.62 15.54
C VAL A 394 4.94 -3.39 16.73
N ILE A 395 5.73 -4.41 16.45
CA ILE A 395 6.43 -5.19 17.47
C ILE A 395 7.85 -4.66 17.56
N LYS A 396 8.20 -4.02 18.67
CA LYS A 396 9.54 -3.48 18.91
C LYS A 396 10.17 -4.09 20.16
N PRO A 397 11.52 -4.19 20.24
CA PRO A 397 12.17 -4.64 21.46
C PRO A 397 11.79 -3.74 22.64
N LYS A 398 11.65 -4.30 23.84
CA LYS A 398 11.57 -3.50 25.06
C LYS A 398 12.82 -2.63 25.15
N SER A 399 12.63 -1.31 25.14
CA SER A 399 13.74 -0.39 25.36
C SER A 399 14.35 -0.70 26.71
N SER A 400 15.64 -1.03 26.73
CA SER A 400 16.38 -1.05 27.98
C SER A 400 16.42 0.40 28.49
N PRO A 401 16.18 0.65 29.79
CA PRO A 401 16.36 1.99 30.33
C PRO A 401 17.78 2.47 29.97
N PRO A 402 17.95 3.77 29.63
CA PRO A 402 19.28 4.30 29.35
C PRO A 402 20.19 3.99 30.54
N ARG A 403 21.32 3.36 30.25
CA ARG A 403 22.34 3.06 31.27
C ARG A 403 23.04 4.32 31.73
#